data_AF-A0A1H9VJ92-F1
#
_entry.id   AF-A0A1H9VJ92-F1
#
_cell.length_a   1.000
_cell.length_b   1.000
_cell.length_c   1.000
_cell.angle_alpha   90.00
_cell.angle_beta   90.00
_cell.angle_gamma   90.00
#
_symmetry.space_group_name_H-M   'P 1'
#
loop_
_entity.id
_entity.type
_entity.pdbx_description
1 polymer ?
#
loop_
_entity_poly.entity_id
_entity_poly.type
_entity_poly.pdbx_seq_one_letter_code
_entity_poly.pdbx_strand_id
1 'polypeptide(L)'
;MTDTLDYDVPSKRSYGEVLASYCADHPLLGEYDAIVKEHNSHDVPITEELRGGVDNRTAAKMALQRLGMPCDELSVEMADAWVHRMYQEVGSLAAPAVPTISSELIGYFLSDCGVVPTVEGWEMFSAEERREIAATIGDRMPSDVWTDVLVLVMPVLLQHVIDEDRRARNPLSVVRAEETGGDRG
;
A
#
# COMPACT_ATOMS: atom_id res chain seq x y z
N MET A 1 6.36 29.87 -6.48
CA MET A 1 6.71 29.01 -5.34
C MET A 1 5.42 28.33 -4.92
N THR A 2 5.14 27.19 -5.54
CA THR A 2 4.05 26.31 -5.18
C THR A 2 4.72 25.16 -4.48
N ASP A 3 4.57 25.09 -3.17
CA ASP A 3 4.88 23.88 -2.39
C ASP A 3 3.95 22.78 -2.90
N THR A 4 4.45 22.01 -3.84
CA THR A 4 3.90 20.69 -4.12
C THR A 4 4.26 19.87 -2.90
N LEU A 5 3.27 19.58 -2.05
CA LEU A 5 3.39 18.53 -1.03
C LEU A 5 3.73 17.23 -1.77
N ASP A 6 5.02 16.92 -1.84
CA ASP A 6 5.52 15.59 -2.13
C ASP A 6 4.94 14.68 -1.06
N TYR A 7 3.82 14.03 -1.38
CA TYR A 7 3.44 12.79 -0.73
C TYR A 7 4.43 11.75 -1.23
N ASP A 8 5.59 11.73 -0.58
CA ASP A 8 6.52 10.61 -0.58
C ASP A 8 5.76 9.44 0.04
N VAL A 9 5.01 8.68 -0.77
CA VAL A 9 4.32 7.46 -0.32
C VAL A 9 5.41 6.39 -0.23
N PRO A 10 5.94 6.08 0.97
CA PRO A 10 6.98 5.08 1.09
C PRO A 10 6.25 3.75 0.97
N SER A 11 6.48 3.04 -0.14
CA SER A 11 5.88 1.73 -0.48
C SER A 11 6.24 0.59 0.48
N LYS A 12 6.76 0.91 1.67
CA LYS A 12 7.25 -0.01 2.70
C LYS A 12 6.94 0.50 4.13
N ARG A 13 5.74 1.01 4.39
CA ARG A 13 5.33 1.27 5.78
C ARG A 13 4.71 0.01 6.37
N SER A 14 5.31 -0.51 7.44
CA SER A 14 4.73 -1.59 8.22
C SER A 14 3.38 -1.16 8.81
N TYR A 15 2.50 -2.12 9.12
CA TYR A 15 1.24 -1.86 9.80
C TYR A 15 1.40 -1.03 11.07
N GLY A 16 2.46 -1.30 11.85
CA GLY A 16 2.77 -0.52 13.03
C GLY A 16 3.08 0.95 12.74
N GLU A 17 3.80 1.26 11.66
CA GLU A 17 4.15 2.64 11.27
C GLU A 17 2.95 3.43 10.74
N VAL A 18 2.10 2.79 9.92
CA VAL A 18 0.87 3.43 9.43
C VAL A 18 -0.09 3.66 10.59
N LEU A 19 -0.28 2.68 11.46
CA LEU A 19 -1.12 2.81 12.65
C LEU A 19 -0.62 3.92 13.58
N ALA A 20 0.69 4.00 13.83
CA ALA A 20 1.27 5.04 14.66
C ALA A 20 1.01 6.46 14.10
N SER A 21 1.10 6.63 12.78
CA SER A 21 0.75 7.90 12.13
C SER A 21 -0.72 8.25 12.34
N TYR A 22 -1.63 7.30 12.10
CA TYR A 22 -3.07 7.52 12.28
C TYR A 22 -3.42 7.81 13.75
N CYS A 23 -2.80 7.12 14.71
CA CYS A 23 -3.00 7.39 16.14
C CYS A 23 -2.53 8.79 16.55
N ALA A 24 -1.51 9.35 15.90
CA ALA A 24 -1.04 10.71 16.15
C ALA A 24 -2.05 11.77 15.63
N ASP A 25 -2.65 11.52 14.48
CA ASP A 25 -3.60 12.45 13.84
C ASP A 25 -5.04 12.30 14.35
N HIS A 26 -5.39 11.15 14.93
CA HIS A 26 -6.73 10.84 15.37
C HIS A 26 -6.79 10.40 16.85
N PRO A 27 -7.10 11.33 17.79
CA PRO A 27 -7.08 11.07 19.23
C PRO A 27 -7.95 9.90 19.70
N LEU A 28 -9.12 9.71 19.09
CA LEU A 28 -10.02 8.60 19.41
C LEU A 28 -9.38 7.23 19.10
N LEU A 29 -8.70 7.12 17.96
CA LEU A 29 -7.99 5.90 17.58
C LEU A 29 -6.81 5.65 18.51
N GLY A 30 -6.06 6.71 18.87
CA GLY A 30 -4.92 6.61 19.80
C GLY A 30 -5.32 6.12 21.19
N GLU A 31 -6.35 6.70 21.79
CA GLU A 31 -6.84 6.27 23.11
C GLU A 31 -7.42 4.85 23.07
N TYR A 32 -8.15 4.53 22.01
CA TYR A 32 -8.69 3.19 21.81
C TYR A 32 -7.56 2.15 21.72
N ASP A 33 -6.56 2.39 20.88
CA ASP A 33 -5.41 1.49 20.69
C ASP A 33 -4.63 1.29 22.00
N ALA A 34 -4.46 2.36 22.79
CA ALA A 34 -3.86 2.28 24.11
C ALA A 34 -4.67 1.40 25.07
N ILE A 35 -5.99 1.58 25.13
CA ILE A 35 -6.88 0.75 25.98
C ILE A 35 -6.84 -0.72 25.57
N VAL A 36 -6.89 -1.01 24.27
CA VAL A 36 -6.77 -2.37 23.77
C VAL A 36 -5.44 -2.98 24.19
N LYS A 37 -4.32 -2.27 24.05
CA LYS A 37 -2.99 -2.76 24.49
C LYS A 37 -2.87 -2.93 26.01
N GLU A 38 -3.49 -2.04 26.79
CA GLU A 38 -3.48 -2.10 28.26
C GLU A 38 -4.30 -3.29 28.80
N HIS A 39 -5.43 -3.60 28.17
CA HIS A 39 -6.41 -4.54 28.70
C HIS A 39 -6.49 -5.89 27.97
N ASN A 40 -5.98 -5.96 26.74
CA ASN A 40 -5.95 -7.18 25.93
C ASN A 40 -4.50 -7.64 25.80
N SER A 41 -4.10 -8.54 26.68
CA SER A 41 -2.72 -9.02 26.77
C SER A 41 -2.36 -10.03 25.66
N HIS A 42 -2.80 -9.87 24.41
CA HIS A 42 -2.46 -10.79 23.33
C HIS A 42 -2.29 -10.07 21.97
N ASP A 43 -1.22 -10.43 21.24
CA ASP A 43 -0.89 -10.03 19.85
C ASP A 43 -1.90 -10.59 18.81
N VAL A 44 -3.20 -10.51 19.07
CA VAL A 44 -4.23 -10.98 18.12
C VAL A 44 -4.78 -9.77 17.35
N PRO A 45 -4.95 -9.86 16.01
CA PRO A 45 -5.58 -8.81 15.24
C PRO A 45 -6.95 -8.42 15.81
N ILE A 46 -7.21 -7.12 15.89
CA ILE A 46 -8.44 -6.52 16.46
C ILE A 46 -9.75 -6.97 15.78
N THR A 47 -9.62 -7.61 14.62
CA THR A 47 -10.72 -8.22 13.88
C THR A 47 -11.24 -9.51 14.52
N GLU A 48 -10.52 -10.11 15.47
CA GLU A 48 -10.94 -11.33 16.17
C GLU A 48 -11.60 -11.03 17.53
N GLU A 49 -12.52 -11.91 17.97
CA GLU A 49 -13.15 -11.81 19.29
C GLU A 49 -12.11 -11.96 20.41
N LEU A 50 -11.98 -10.93 21.24
CA LEU A 50 -11.06 -10.88 22.37
C LEU A 50 -11.48 -11.88 23.47
N ARG A 51 -10.69 -12.94 23.66
CA ARG A 51 -10.87 -13.87 24.78
C ARG A 51 -10.12 -13.36 26.01
N GLY A 52 -10.86 -12.77 26.95
CA GLY A 52 -10.34 -12.43 28.28
C GLY A 52 -9.90 -10.98 28.49
N GLY A 53 -10.37 -10.04 27.68
CA GLY A 53 -10.12 -8.61 27.84
C GLY A 53 -11.35 -7.74 27.54
N VAL A 54 -11.16 -6.44 27.32
CA VAL A 54 -12.28 -5.50 27.06
C VAL A 54 -12.73 -5.61 25.61
N ASP A 55 -14.03 -5.82 25.37
CA ASP A 55 -14.58 -5.85 24.02
C ASP A 55 -14.51 -4.47 23.33
N ASN A 56 -14.71 -4.46 22.01
CA ASN A 56 -14.52 -3.26 21.18
C ASN A 56 -15.43 -2.09 21.63
N ARG A 57 -16.69 -2.35 21.98
CA ARG A 57 -17.61 -1.31 22.47
C ARG A 57 -17.18 -0.77 23.83
N THR A 58 -16.66 -1.63 24.70
CA THR A 58 -16.13 -1.25 26.01
C THR A 58 -14.87 -0.40 25.85
N ALA A 59 -13.96 -0.80 24.95
CA ALA A 59 -12.78 -0.02 24.61
C ALA A 59 -13.14 1.36 24.03
N ALA A 60 -14.10 1.42 23.09
CA ALA A 60 -14.60 2.67 22.50
C ALA A 60 -15.20 3.60 23.56
N LYS A 61 -16.00 3.05 24.47
CA LYS A 61 -16.56 3.81 25.59
C LYS A 61 -15.46 4.36 26.50
N MET A 62 -14.47 3.55 26.86
CA MET A 62 -13.36 3.97 27.70
C MET A 62 -12.51 5.06 27.00
N ALA A 63 -12.31 4.96 25.69
CA ALA A 63 -11.59 5.96 24.90
C ALA A 63 -12.33 7.31 24.90
N LEU A 64 -13.65 7.29 24.67
CA LEU A 64 -14.48 8.50 24.77
C LEU A 64 -14.41 9.12 26.18
N GLN A 65 -14.42 8.30 27.23
CA GLN A 65 -14.29 8.77 28.61
C GLN A 65 -12.95 9.45 28.87
N ARG A 66 -11.84 8.88 28.39
CA ARG A 66 -10.50 9.49 28.52
C ARG A 66 -10.41 10.83 27.80
N LEU A 67 -11.07 10.95 26.66
CA LEU A 67 -11.15 12.19 25.88
C LEU A 67 -12.15 13.22 26.43
N GLY A 68 -12.91 12.89 27.48
CA GLY A 68 -13.94 13.77 28.03
C GLY A 68 -15.14 13.97 27.08
N MET A 69 -15.37 13.02 26.17
CA MET A 69 -16.45 13.07 25.18
C MET A 69 -17.75 12.44 25.71
N PRO A 70 -18.91 12.74 25.09
CA PRO A 70 -20.16 12.05 25.38
C PRO A 70 -20.02 10.52 25.25
N CYS A 71 -20.60 9.80 26.21
CA CYS A 71 -20.51 8.34 26.32
C CYS A 71 -21.89 7.67 26.36
N ASP A 72 -22.90 8.32 25.79
CA ASP A 72 -24.21 7.70 25.57
C ASP A 72 -24.11 6.58 24.52
N GLU A 73 -25.15 5.77 24.42
CA GLU A 73 -25.16 4.55 23.60
C GLU A 73 -24.87 4.82 22.12
N LEU A 74 -25.42 5.90 21.57
CA LEU A 74 -25.21 6.28 20.17
C LEU A 74 -23.77 6.74 19.94
N SER A 75 -23.24 7.55 20.86
CA SER A 75 -21.84 8.01 20.79
C SER A 75 -20.85 6.84 20.82
N VAL A 76 -21.09 5.83 21.66
CA VAL A 76 -20.25 4.62 21.72
C VAL A 76 -20.37 3.80 20.44
N GLU A 77 -21.57 3.62 19.89
CA GLU A 77 -21.78 2.89 18.63
C GLU A 77 -21.07 3.57 17.45
N MET A 78 -21.19 4.90 17.34
CA MET A 78 -20.52 5.66 16.29
C MET A 78 -19.00 5.62 16.42
N ALA A 79 -18.48 5.67 17.65
CA ALA A 79 -17.05 5.57 17.90
C ALA A 79 -16.50 4.18 17.54
N ASP A 80 -17.18 3.11 17.93
CA ASP A 80 -16.80 1.73 17.59
C ASP A 80 -16.77 1.52 16.07
N ALA A 81 -17.82 1.95 15.36
CA ALA A 81 -17.89 1.87 13.91
C ALA A 81 -16.80 2.69 13.21
N TRP A 82 -16.50 3.89 13.72
CA TRP A 82 -15.46 4.74 13.17
C TRP A 82 -14.06 4.14 13.38
N VAL A 83 -13.76 3.64 14.59
CA VAL A 83 -12.48 2.97 14.89
C VAL A 83 -12.29 1.74 14.01
N HIS A 84 -13.33 0.93 13.84
CA HIS A 84 -13.28 -0.24 12.96
C HIS A 84 -12.93 0.13 11.52
N ARG A 85 -13.54 1.20 10.99
CA ARG A 85 -13.23 1.73 9.66
C ARG A 85 -11.78 2.20 9.54
N MET A 86 -11.25 2.87 10.56
CA MET A 86 -9.86 3.33 10.55
C MET A 86 -8.87 2.17 10.55
N TYR A 87 -9.10 1.12 11.35
CA TYR A 87 -8.26 -0.08 11.31
C TYR A 87 -8.32 -0.80 9.95
N GLN A 88 -9.48 -0.82 9.28
CA GLN A 88 -9.58 -1.33 7.90
C GLN A 88 -8.77 -0.49 6.91
N GLU A 89 -8.81 0.84 7.04
CA GLU A 89 -8.05 1.76 6.19
C GLU A 89 -6.54 1.61 6.42
N VAL A 90 -6.09 1.59 7.67
CA VAL A 90 -4.71 1.27 8.06
C VAL A 90 -4.29 -0.07 7.49
N GLY A 91 -5.13 -1.10 7.63
CA GLY A 91 -4.90 -2.43 7.06
C GLY A 91 -4.75 -2.39 5.54
N SER A 92 -5.54 -1.59 4.83
CA SER A 92 -5.44 -1.42 3.38
C SER A 92 -4.18 -0.68 2.94
N LEU A 93 -3.73 0.30 3.72
CA LEU A 93 -2.53 1.10 3.42
C LEU A 93 -1.23 0.40 3.83
N ALA A 94 -1.31 -0.43 4.87
CA ALA A 94 -0.20 -1.23 5.38
C ALA A 94 -0.14 -2.63 4.80
N ALA A 95 -1.19 -3.09 4.10
CA ALA A 95 -1.14 -4.33 3.36
C ALA A 95 0.06 -4.22 2.41
N PRO A 96 1.01 -5.18 2.45
CA PRO A 96 1.97 -5.26 1.37
C PRO A 96 1.13 -5.37 0.11
N ALA A 97 1.19 -4.36 -0.76
CA ALA A 97 0.60 -4.46 -2.08
C ALA A 97 1.08 -5.82 -2.62
N VAL A 98 0.15 -6.70 -2.99
CA VAL A 98 0.50 -7.96 -3.65
C VAL A 98 1.54 -7.58 -4.70
N PRO A 99 2.80 -8.06 -4.59
CA PRO A 99 3.85 -7.54 -5.43
C PRO A 99 3.41 -7.70 -6.87
N THR A 100 3.26 -6.58 -7.57
CA THR A 100 2.97 -6.62 -9.00
C THR A 100 4.26 -7.02 -9.70
N ILE A 101 4.13 -7.69 -10.84
CA ILE A 101 5.31 -8.07 -11.65
C ILE A 101 6.18 -6.83 -11.93
N SER A 102 5.55 -5.68 -12.21
CA SER A 102 6.27 -4.41 -12.40
C SER A 102 7.05 -3.97 -11.15
N SER A 103 6.47 -4.10 -9.95
CA SER A 103 7.16 -3.71 -8.71
C SER A 103 8.35 -4.61 -8.37
N GLU A 104 8.25 -5.92 -8.60
CA GLU A 104 9.37 -6.84 -8.39
C GLU A 104 10.47 -6.66 -9.42
N LEU A 105 10.09 -6.37 -10.67
CA LEU A 105 11.03 -6.09 -11.74
C LEU A 105 11.85 -4.83 -11.42
N ILE A 106 11.17 -3.72 -11.07
CA ILE A 106 11.82 -2.47 -10.67
C ILE A 106 12.70 -2.70 -9.44
N GLY A 107 12.16 -3.39 -8.43
CA GLY A 107 12.87 -3.70 -7.19
C GLY A 107 14.14 -4.51 -7.43
N TYR A 108 14.06 -5.56 -8.24
CA TYR A 108 15.21 -6.38 -8.63
C TYR A 108 16.27 -5.54 -9.35
N PHE A 109 15.93 -4.88 -10.45
CA PHE A 109 16.93 -4.18 -11.26
C PHE A 109 17.55 -2.97 -10.57
N LEU A 110 16.80 -2.25 -9.73
CA LEU A 110 17.40 -1.17 -8.95
C LEU A 110 18.30 -1.68 -7.83
N SER A 111 17.96 -2.80 -7.19
CA SER A 111 18.78 -3.36 -6.11
C SER A 111 20.04 -4.05 -6.61
N ASP A 112 19.90 -4.86 -7.67
CA ASP A 112 20.98 -5.75 -8.14
C ASP A 112 21.78 -5.13 -9.29
N CYS A 113 21.17 -4.26 -10.11
CA CYS A 113 21.82 -3.62 -11.25
C CYS A 113 21.98 -2.10 -11.11
N GLY A 114 21.33 -1.47 -10.12
CA GLY A 114 21.32 -0.02 -9.94
C GLY A 114 20.52 0.76 -10.99
N VAL A 115 19.95 0.09 -11.99
CA VAL A 115 19.21 0.70 -13.10
C VAL A 115 18.26 -0.30 -13.74
N VAL A 116 17.06 0.15 -14.13
CA VAL A 116 16.12 -0.64 -14.94
C VAL A 116 16.58 -0.58 -16.41
N PRO A 117 16.87 -1.72 -17.07
CA PRO A 117 17.34 -1.73 -18.45
C PRO A 117 16.24 -1.31 -19.43
N THR A 118 16.64 -0.82 -20.61
CA THR A 118 15.71 -0.68 -21.74
C THR A 118 15.41 -2.05 -22.35
N VAL A 119 14.44 -2.11 -23.27
CA VAL A 119 14.17 -3.34 -24.03
C VAL A 119 15.42 -3.80 -24.80
N GLU A 120 16.14 -2.88 -25.43
CA GLU A 120 17.39 -3.18 -26.13
C GLU A 120 18.48 -3.64 -25.15
N GLY A 121 18.56 -3.02 -23.96
CA GLY A 121 19.47 -3.43 -22.90
C GLY A 121 19.18 -4.85 -22.39
N TRP A 122 17.90 -5.22 -22.28
CA TRP A 122 17.48 -6.59 -21.97
C TRP A 122 17.95 -7.59 -23.04
N GLU A 123 17.85 -7.19 -24.32
CA GLU A 123 18.30 -8.01 -25.44
C GLU A 123 19.82 -8.17 -25.55
N MET A 124 20.60 -7.44 -24.75
CA MET A 124 22.05 -7.61 -24.67
C MET A 124 22.49 -8.69 -23.67
N PHE A 125 21.65 -9.05 -22.69
CA PHE A 125 21.94 -10.16 -21.78
C PHE A 125 21.96 -11.49 -22.54
N SER A 126 22.81 -12.42 -22.11
CA SER A 126 22.80 -13.79 -22.61
C SER A 126 21.49 -14.50 -22.26
N ALA A 127 21.17 -15.57 -23.00
CA ALA A 127 19.96 -16.36 -22.73
C ALA A 127 19.95 -17.01 -21.33
N GLU A 128 21.13 -17.28 -20.78
CA GLU A 128 21.32 -17.83 -19.43
C GLU A 128 21.03 -16.76 -18.37
N GLU A 129 21.64 -15.58 -18.49
CA GLU A 129 21.39 -14.45 -17.58
C GLU A 129 19.91 -14.03 -17.57
N ARG A 130 19.26 -13.99 -18.73
CA ARG A 130 17.82 -13.68 -18.81
C ARG A 130 16.96 -14.68 -18.04
N ARG A 131 17.31 -15.97 -18.09
CA ARG A 131 16.61 -17.01 -17.35
C ARG A 131 16.84 -16.89 -15.85
N GLU A 132 18.07 -16.62 -15.42
CA GLU A 132 18.42 -16.43 -14.02
C GLU A 132 17.69 -15.23 -13.40
N ILE A 133 17.66 -14.10 -14.11
CA ILE A 133 16.92 -12.90 -13.72
C ILE A 133 15.42 -13.21 -13.61
N ALA A 134 14.85 -13.86 -14.63
CA ALA A 134 13.43 -14.21 -14.65
C ALA A 134 13.05 -15.22 -13.54
N ALA A 135 13.93 -16.16 -13.20
CA ALA A 135 13.72 -17.08 -12.08
C ALA A 135 13.72 -16.33 -10.75
N THR A 136 14.70 -15.44 -10.55
CA THR A 136 14.81 -14.65 -9.33
C THR A 136 13.60 -13.74 -9.09
N ILE A 137 13.06 -13.13 -10.15
CA ILE A 137 11.83 -12.34 -10.06
C ILE A 137 10.62 -13.25 -9.82
N GLY A 138 10.54 -14.40 -10.51
CA GLY A 138 9.45 -15.37 -10.36
C GLY A 138 9.33 -15.92 -8.94
N ASP A 139 10.44 -16.24 -8.28
CA ASP A 139 10.48 -16.76 -6.91
C ASP A 139 9.95 -15.78 -5.85
N ARG A 140 9.85 -14.49 -6.18
CA ARG A 140 9.31 -13.44 -5.30
C ARG A 140 7.82 -13.19 -5.50
N MET A 141 7.21 -13.84 -6.49
CA MET A 141 5.80 -13.67 -6.83
C MET A 141 4.91 -14.72 -6.12
N PRO A 142 3.69 -14.35 -5.70
CA PRO A 142 2.78 -15.25 -4.98
C PRO A 142 2.07 -16.30 -5.87
N SER A 143 2.33 -16.33 -7.18
CA SER A 143 1.77 -17.30 -8.13
C SER A 143 2.88 -18.07 -8.86
N ASP A 144 2.54 -19.25 -9.39
CA ASP A 144 3.41 -20.09 -10.23
C ASP A 144 3.66 -19.42 -11.61
N VAL A 145 4.30 -18.25 -11.60
CA VAL A 145 4.72 -17.57 -12.83
C VAL A 145 5.94 -18.31 -13.37
N TRP A 146 5.75 -19.00 -14.49
CA TRP A 146 6.81 -19.79 -15.12
C TRP A 146 7.95 -18.89 -15.63
N THR A 147 9.19 -19.20 -15.25
CA THR A 147 10.42 -18.50 -15.69
C THR A 147 10.46 -18.29 -17.21
N ASP A 148 10.11 -19.31 -18.00
CA ASP A 148 10.11 -19.19 -19.46
C ASP A 148 9.06 -18.20 -19.97
N VAL A 149 7.91 -18.08 -19.30
CA VAL A 149 6.90 -17.05 -19.61
C VAL A 149 7.45 -15.67 -19.30
N LEU A 150 8.09 -15.48 -18.14
CA LEU A 150 8.72 -14.21 -17.76
C LEU A 150 9.77 -13.76 -18.76
N VAL A 151 10.65 -14.66 -19.22
CA VAL A 151 11.65 -14.34 -20.25
C VAL A 151 10.99 -13.84 -21.53
N LEU A 152 9.88 -14.47 -21.96
CA LEU A 152 9.15 -14.10 -23.16
C LEU A 152 8.45 -12.74 -23.03
N VAL A 153 7.88 -12.43 -21.86
CA VAL A 153 7.09 -11.20 -21.65
C VAL A 153 7.92 -10.02 -21.14
N MET A 154 9.17 -10.24 -20.70
CA MET A 154 10.05 -9.20 -20.14
C MET A 154 10.17 -7.95 -21.01
N PRO A 155 10.34 -8.02 -22.35
CA PRO A 155 10.37 -6.83 -23.20
C PRO A 155 9.11 -5.98 -23.08
N VAL A 156 7.94 -6.61 -23.00
CA VAL A 156 6.64 -5.93 -22.88
C VAL A 156 6.51 -5.27 -21.50
N LEU A 157 6.94 -5.97 -20.45
CA LEU A 157 6.92 -5.46 -19.07
C LEU A 157 7.87 -4.26 -18.90
N LEU A 158 9.08 -4.33 -19.44
CA LEU A 158 10.03 -3.24 -19.42
C LEU A 158 9.49 -2.01 -20.18
N GLN A 159 8.93 -2.22 -21.37
CA GLN A 159 8.32 -1.14 -22.14
C GLN A 159 7.17 -0.48 -21.37
N HIS A 160 6.34 -1.28 -20.70
CA HIS A 160 5.24 -0.78 -19.88
C HIS A 160 5.75 0.07 -18.71
N VAL A 161 6.75 -0.39 -17.95
CA VAL A 161 7.38 0.38 -16.86
C VAL A 161 7.95 1.71 -17.36
N ILE A 162 8.63 1.70 -18.51
CA ILE A 162 9.20 2.91 -19.12
C ILE A 162 8.10 3.90 -19.53
N ASP A 163 7.00 3.41 -20.10
CA ASP A 163 5.89 4.26 -20.53
C ASP A 163 5.11 4.83 -19.34
N GLU A 164 4.97 4.07 -18.25
CA GLU A 164 4.40 4.55 -16.99
C GLU A 164 5.26 5.66 -16.37
N ASP A 165 6.58 5.48 -16.26
CA ASP A 165 7.50 6.52 -15.75
C ASP A 165 7.45 7.78 -16.62
N ARG A 166 7.41 7.63 -17.96
CA ARG A 166 7.25 8.76 -18.89
C ARG A 166 5.94 9.52 -18.68
N ARG A 167 4.83 8.81 -18.46
CA ARG A 167 3.52 9.43 -18.18
C ARG A 167 3.52 10.15 -16.84
N ALA A 168 4.10 9.53 -15.81
CA ALA A 168 4.22 10.11 -14.47
C ALA A 168 5.06 11.41 -14.48
N ARG A 169 6.15 11.44 -15.26
CA ARG A 169 6.99 12.64 -15.44
C ARG A 169 6.40 13.70 -16.36
N ASN A 170 5.33 13.38 -17.10
CA ASN A 170 4.73 14.26 -18.10
C ASN A 170 3.21 14.37 -17.94
N PRO A 171 2.72 14.92 -16.80
CA PRO A 171 1.30 14.94 -16.44
C PRO A 171 0.42 15.78 -17.39
N LEU A 172 1.02 16.54 -18.32
CA LEU A 172 0.32 17.45 -19.24
C LEU A 172 -0.07 16.82 -20.59
N SER A 173 0.24 15.55 -20.84
CA SER A 173 -0.06 14.91 -22.14
C SER A 173 -1.44 14.22 -22.21
N VAL A 174 -2.05 13.88 -21.07
CA VAL A 174 -3.36 13.18 -21.01
C VAL A 174 -4.54 14.15 -21.11
N VAL A 175 -4.37 15.42 -20.76
CA VAL A 175 -5.46 16.42 -20.76
C VAL A 175 -5.82 16.92 -22.17
N ARG A 176 -5.02 16.62 -23.20
CA ARG A 176 -5.29 17.13 -24.58
C ARG A 176 -6.10 16.21 -25.49
N ALA A 177 -6.47 15.01 -25.05
CA ALA A 177 -7.24 14.08 -25.90
C ALA A 177 -8.76 14.26 -25.82
N GLU A 178 -9.30 15.00 -24.85
CA GLU A 178 -10.76 15.16 -24.67
C GLU A 178 -11.30 16.54 -25.10
N GLU A 179 -10.46 17.52 -25.44
CA GLU A 179 -10.90 18.87 -25.84
C GLU A 179 -10.74 19.19 -27.35
N THR A 180 -10.73 18.19 -28.21
CA THR A 180 -10.91 18.40 -29.68
C THR A 180 -12.08 17.57 -30.23
N GLY A 181 -13.20 17.60 -29.51
CA GLY A 181 -14.52 17.19 -30.00
C GLY A 181 -15.49 18.37 -30.12
N GLY A 182 -14.97 19.59 -30.31
CA GLY A 182 -15.75 20.76 -30.65
C GLY A 182 -15.84 20.91 -32.18
N ASP A 183 -17.08 20.92 -32.66
CA ASP A 183 -17.54 21.43 -33.96
C ASP A 183 -17.55 20.46 -35.15
N ARG A 184 -18.76 19.97 -35.49
CA ARG A 184 -19.47 20.31 -36.74
C ARG A 184 -20.77 19.48 -36.91
N GLY A 185 -21.89 20.19 -37.03
CA GLY A 185 -23.19 19.65 -37.42
C GLY A 185 -24.34 20.57 -37.09
#